data_AF-A0A8S3GYW0-F1
#
_entry.id   AF-A0A8S3GYW0-F1
#
_cell.length_a   1.000
_cell.length_b   1.000
_cell.length_c   1.000
_cell.angle_alpha   90.00
_cell.angle_beta   90.00
_cell.angle_gamma   90.00
#
_symmetry.space_group_name_H-M   'P 1'
#
loop_
_entity.id
_entity.type
_entity.pdbx_description
1 polymer ?
#
loop_
_entity_poly.entity_id
_entity_poly.type
_entity_poly.pdbx_seq_one_letter_code
_entity_poly.pdbx_strand_id
1 'polypeptide(L)'
;MIFIILCSVTSTSMALMISALCRTTALSVTVLPMLLELTRLFGGFFVPPINVPGYLSWIDALSYIKYAFVGAALNELEGLRLNCNGVAVTIVNATYNITAQCTTNGEALIKLRGYEYINIGGCIGVLLSFIIFCRFWAFIGVRFLKH
;
A
#
# COMPACT_ATOMS: atom_id res chain seq x y z
N MET A 1 -4.15 1.03 -14.40
CA MET A 1 -3.33 -0.16 -14.80
C MET A 1 -1.82 -0.05 -14.51
N ILE A 2 -1.16 1.09 -14.76
CA ILE A 2 0.30 1.24 -14.57
C ILE A 2 0.78 0.92 -13.14
N PHE A 3 0.01 1.29 -12.12
CA PHE A 3 0.34 1.02 -10.72
C PHE A 3 0.43 -0.47 -10.38
N ILE A 4 -0.37 -1.32 -11.02
CA ILE A 4 -0.33 -2.78 -10.80
C ILE A 4 0.99 -3.35 -11.35
N ILE A 5 1.42 -2.87 -12.52
CA ILE A 5 2.69 -3.28 -13.14
C ILE A 5 3.86 -2.85 -12.24
N LEU A 6 3.89 -1.60 -11.80
CA LEU A 6 4.94 -1.10 -10.89
C LEU A 6 4.96 -1.88 -9.56
N CYS A 7 3.79 -2.19 -9.00
CA CYS A 7 3.68 -2.99 -7.79
C CYS A 7 4.26 -4.40 -7.98
N SER A 8 3.97 -5.05 -9.11
CA SER A 8 4.53 -6.38 -9.45
C SER A 8 6.05 -6.35 -9.61
N VAL A 9 6.58 -5.34 -10.31
CA VAL A 9 8.04 -5.15 -10.46
C VAL A 9 8.71 -4.84 -9.10
N THR A 10 8.04 -4.11 -8.23
CA THR A 10 8.54 -3.82 -6.87
C THR A 10 8.54 -5.09 -6.02
N SER A 11 7.46 -5.87 -6.05
CA SER A 11 7.33 -7.13 -5.30
C SER A 11 8.38 -8.15 -5.74
N THR A 12 8.62 -8.29 -7.04
CA THR A 12 9.66 -9.19 -7.56
C THR A 12 11.06 -8.73 -7.18
N SER A 13 11.32 -7.42 -7.20
CA SER A 13 12.61 -6.87 -6.76
C SER A 13 12.86 -7.09 -5.27
N MET A 14 11.82 -6.98 -4.43
CA MET A 14 11.90 -7.27 -3.00
C MET A 14 12.09 -8.77 -2.72
N ALA A 15 11.42 -9.65 -3.47
CA ALA A 15 11.64 -11.09 -3.40
C ALA A 15 13.06 -11.50 -3.78
N LEU A 16 13.62 -10.88 -4.83
CA LEU A 16 15.02 -11.08 -5.23
C LEU A 16 15.99 -10.60 -4.17
N MET A 17 15.73 -9.45 -3.54
CA MET A 17 16.55 -8.93 -2.44
C MET A 17 16.61 -9.91 -1.27
N ILE A 18 15.46 -10.42 -0.83
CA ILE A 18 15.39 -11.37 0.29
C ILE A 18 16.09 -12.69 -0.08
N SER A 19 15.83 -13.19 -1.29
CA SER A 19 16.47 -14.41 -1.79
C SER A 19 18.00 -14.29 -1.89
N ALA A 20 18.50 -13.11 -2.25
CA ALA A 20 19.93 -12.83 -2.34
C ALA A 20 20.60 -12.60 -0.98
N LEU A 21 19.87 -12.14 0.03
CA LEU A 21 20.39 -11.87 1.37
C LEU A 21 20.35 -13.10 2.28
N CYS A 22 19.40 -14.02 2.06
CA CYS A 22 19.27 -15.24 2.85
C CYS A 22 20.34 -16.28 2.45
N ARG A 23 21.05 -16.82 3.46
CA ARG A 23 22.06 -17.87 3.25
C ARG A 23 21.47 -19.24 2.85
N THR A 24 20.20 -19.50 3.16
CA THR A 24 19.53 -20.76 2.83
C THR A 24 18.16 -20.50 2.22
N THR A 25 17.78 -21.37 1.30
CA THR A 25 16.46 -21.32 0.62
C THR A 25 15.31 -21.48 1.61
N ALA A 26 15.48 -22.35 2.62
CA ALA A 26 14.48 -22.56 3.67
C ALA A 26 14.18 -21.26 4.47
N LEU A 27 15.21 -20.45 4.79
CA LEU A 27 15.01 -19.17 5.47
C LEU A 27 14.36 -18.14 4.54
N SER A 28 14.72 -18.11 3.26
CA SER A 28 14.13 -17.16 2.31
C SER A 28 12.62 -17.39 2.14
N VAL A 29 12.19 -18.65 2.07
CA VAL A 29 10.78 -19.01 1.85
C VAL A 29 9.92 -18.70 3.08
N THR A 30 10.48 -18.66 4.28
CA THR A 30 9.74 -18.29 5.50
C THR A 30 9.72 -16.77 5.71
N VAL A 31 10.83 -16.08 5.47
CA VAL A 31 10.96 -14.63 5.71
C VAL A 31 10.23 -13.79 4.66
N LEU A 32 10.27 -14.22 3.39
CA LEU A 32 9.61 -13.52 2.29
C LEU A 32 8.11 -13.27 2.54
N PRO A 33 7.28 -14.30 2.81
CA PRO A 33 5.86 -14.09 3.06
C PRO A 33 5.62 -13.25 4.32
N MET A 34 6.43 -13.38 5.37
CA MET A 34 6.28 -12.54 6.57
C MET A 34 6.40 -11.05 6.23
N LEU A 35 7.41 -10.66 5.46
CA LEU A 35 7.60 -9.26 5.05
C LEU A 35 6.49 -8.80 4.08
N LEU A 36 6.05 -9.66 3.16
CA LEU A 36 4.95 -9.31 2.25
C LEU A 36 3.64 -9.08 3.01
N GLU A 37 3.31 -9.90 4.00
CA GLU A 37 2.12 -9.69 4.84
C GLU A 37 2.19 -8.38 5.62
N LEU A 38 3.37 -8.01 6.16
CA LEU A 38 3.55 -6.71 6.82
C LEU A 38 3.28 -5.55 5.86
N THR A 39 3.83 -5.60 4.64
CA THR A 39 3.54 -4.54 3.65
C THR A 39 2.08 -4.52 3.23
N ARG A 40 1.41 -5.67 3.17
CA ARG A 40 -0.02 -5.76 2.81
C ARG A 40 -0.92 -5.19 3.91
N LEU A 41 -0.61 -5.44 5.18
CA LEU A 41 -1.36 -4.93 6.32
C LEU A 41 -1.38 -3.39 6.33
N PHE A 42 -0.22 -2.77 6.07
CA PHE A 42 -0.08 -1.31 5.94
C PHE A 42 -0.28 -0.83 4.49
N GLY A 43 -1.02 -1.57 3.66
CA GLY A 43 -1.22 -1.26 2.24
C GLY A 43 -2.18 -0.09 1.94
N GLY A 44 -2.61 0.70 2.93
CA GLY A 44 -3.53 1.84 2.76
C GLY A 44 -5.03 1.48 2.64
N PHE A 45 -5.35 0.19 2.46
CA PHE A 45 -6.72 -0.32 2.47
C PHE A 45 -7.22 -0.68 3.87
N PHE A 46 -6.48 -1.53 4.61
CA PHE A 46 -6.87 -1.97 5.95
C PHE A 46 -6.77 -0.84 6.98
N VAL A 47 -5.66 -0.11 6.94
CA VAL A 47 -5.44 1.10 7.75
C VAL A 47 -5.35 2.28 6.80
N PRO A 48 -6.35 3.17 6.77
CA PRO A 48 -6.25 4.38 5.96
C PRO A 48 -5.20 5.32 6.57
N PRO A 49 -4.49 6.13 5.76
CA PRO A 49 -3.42 7.02 6.22
C PRO A 49 -3.80 7.93 7.40
N ILE A 50 -5.06 8.36 7.46
CA ILE A 50 -5.59 9.19 8.55
C ILE A 50 -5.65 8.49 9.91
N ASN A 51 -5.77 7.16 9.93
CA ASN A 51 -5.93 6.37 11.15
C ASN A 51 -4.62 5.72 11.60
N VAL A 52 -3.49 6.00 10.95
CA VAL A 52 -2.19 5.45 11.34
C VAL A 52 -1.68 6.22 12.57
N PRO A 53 -1.47 5.56 13.72
CA PRO A 53 -0.90 6.23 14.89
C PRO A 53 0.56 6.59 14.64
N GLY A 54 0.99 7.77 15.12
CA GLY A 54 2.30 8.35 14.79
C GLY A 54 3.51 7.46 15.07
N TYR A 55 3.43 6.59 16.09
CA TYR A 55 4.51 5.64 16.42
C TYR A 55 4.68 4.51 15.38
N LEU A 56 3.67 4.21 14.55
CA LEU A 56 3.75 3.23 13.43
C LEU A 56 3.97 3.89 12.07
N SER A 57 4.07 5.23 12.02
CA SER A 57 4.18 5.98 10.75
C SER A 57 5.39 5.55 9.90
N TRP A 58 6.47 5.08 10.51
CA TRP A 58 7.66 4.60 9.79
C TRP A 58 7.42 3.27 9.06
N ILE A 59 6.64 2.32 9.64
CA ILE A 59 6.27 1.07 8.96
C ILE A 59 5.29 1.37 7.82
N ASP A 60 4.35 2.26 8.08
CA ASP A 60 3.42 2.73 7.06
C ASP A 60 4.17 3.39 5.88
N ALA A 61 5.21 4.18 6.16
CA ALA A 61 6.06 4.78 5.15
C ALA A 61 6.88 3.74 4.35
N LEU A 62 7.24 2.61 4.96
CA LEU A 62 8.00 1.52 4.33
C LEU A 62 7.15 0.66 3.37
N SER A 63 5.82 0.67 3.51
CA SER A 63 4.94 -0.16 2.68
C SER A 63 4.86 0.36 1.24
N TYR A 64 5.52 -0.32 0.30
CA TYR A 64 5.40 -0.02 -1.13
C TYR A 64 3.97 -0.25 -1.67
N ILE A 65 3.23 -1.20 -1.08
CA ILE A 65 1.84 -1.52 -1.47
C ILE A 65 0.94 -0.31 -1.23
N LYS A 66 1.18 0.47 -0.16
CA LYS A 66 0.44 1.70 0.13
C LYS A 66 0.49 2.69 -1.02
N TYR A 67 1.69 2.97 -1.55
CA TYR A 67 1.85 3.95 -2.63
C TYR A 67 1.26 3.44 -3.95
N ALA A 68 1.33 2.13 -4.22
CA ALA A 68 0.67 1.53 -5.36
C ALA A 68 -0.86 1.61 -5.26
N PHE A 69 -1.42 1.32 -4.08
CA PHE A 69 -2.85 1.39 -3.82
C PHE A 69 -3.36 2.82 -3.88
N VAL A 70 -2.71 3.77 -3.22
CA VAL A 70 -3.11 5.18 -3.22
C VAL A 70 -3.02 5.78 -4.63
N GLY A 71 -1.95 5.49 -5.38
CA GLY A 71 -1.83 5.92 -6.78
C GLY A 71 -2.94 5.34 -7.67
N ALA A 72 -3.28 4.05 -7.50
CA ALA A 72 -4.40 3.44 -8.20
C ALA A 72 -5.74 4.04 -7.79
N ALA A 73 -5.96 4.27 -6.49
CA ALA A 73 -7.17 4.87 -5.97
C ALA A 73 -7.40 6.26 -6.54
N LEU A 74 -6.36 7.13 -6.55
CA LEU A 74 -6.44 8.46 -7.17
C LEU A 74 -6.78 8.36 -8.67
N ASN A 75 -6.12 7.46 -9.41
CA ASN A 75 -6.34 7.28 -10.84
C ASN A 75 -7.77 6.84 -11.20
N GLU A 76 -8.44 6.06 -10.34
CA GLU A 76 -9.77 5.51 -10.62
C GLU A 76 -10.91 6.32 -9.99
N LEU A 77 -10.67 6.99 -8.86
CA LEU A 77 -11.69 7.72 -8.11
C LEU A 77 -11.80 9.19 -8.54
N GLU A 78 -10.79 9.74 -9.21
CA GLU A 78 -10.84 11.11 -9.72
C GLU A 78 -11.95 11.25 -10.77
N GLY A 79 -12.91 12.16 -10.53
CA GLY A 79 -14.06 12.38 -11.41
C GLY A 79 -15.14 11.29 -11.38
N LEU A 80 -14.99 10.23 -10.59
CA LEU A 80 -15.95 9.13 -10.53
C LEU A 80 -17.21 9.53 -9.73
N ARG A 81 -18.38 9.33 -10.33
CA ARG A 81 -19.67 9.48 -9.65
C ARG A 81 -20.13 8.12 -9.14
N LEU A 82 -20.34 8.01 -7.83
CA LEU A 82 -20.80 6.80 -7.19
C LEU A 82 -22.31 6.88 -7.03
N ASN A 83 -23.03 5.95 -7.67
CA ASN A 83 -24.48 5.90 -7.53
C ASN A 83 -24.84 5.00 -6.34
N CYS A 84 -25.38 5.59 -5.28
CA CYS A 84 -25.74 4.85 -4.09
C CYS A 84 -27.18 4.35 -4.22
N ASN A 85 -27.36 3.08 -4.57
CA ASN A 85 -28.71 2.48 -4.69
C ASN A 85 -29.29 2.00 -3.34
N GLY A 86 -28.95 2.72 -2.25
CA GLY A 86 -29.48 2.56 -0.89
C GLY A 86 -29.00 1.32 -0.12
N VAL A 87 -28.13 1.52 0.88
CA VAL A 87 -28.40 1.23 2.30
C VAL A 87 -27.39 2.06 3.11
N ALA A 88 -27.76 3.29 3.48
CA ALA A 88 -27.17 3.89 4.68
C ALA A 88 -27.86 3.19 5.85
N VAL A 89 -27.19 2.24 6.51
CA VAL A 89 -27.75 1.56 7.69
C VAL A 89 -27.85 2.61 8.80
N THR A 90 -29.03 3.19 8.99
CA THR A 90 -29.37 3.90 10.22
C THR A 90 -29.82 2.86 11.23
N ILE A 91 -28.97 2.53 12.19
CA ILE A 91 -29.39 1.72 13.34
C ILE A 91 -30.31 2.59 14.19
N VAL A 92 -31.61 2.29 14.18
CA VAL A 92 -32.60 2.99 14.99
C VAL A 92 -32.64 2.33 16.38
N ASN A 93 -31.77 2.77 17.29
CA ASN A 93 -31.97 2.64 18.75
C ASN A 93 -31.03 3.59 19.51
N ALA A 94 -31.55 4.79 19.80
CA ALA A 94 -31.29 5.78 20.86
C ALA A 94 -29.94 5.94 21.62
N THR A 95 -28.78 5.41 21.18
CA THR A 95 -27.50 5.75 21.87
C THR A 95 -26.32 6.07 20.95
N TYR A 96 -26.35 5.71 19.66
CA TYR A 96 -25.26 6.07 18.75
C TYR A 96 -25.75 6.17 17.30
N ASN A 97 -25.73 7.39 16.76
CA ASN A 97 -26.06 7.66 15.35
C ASN A 97 -24.85 7.28 14.48
N ILE A 98 -24.78 6.03 13.99
CA ILE A 98 -23.83 5.68 12.93
C ILE A 98 -24.43 6.06 11.59
N THR A 99 -24.09 7.25 11.09
CA THR A 99 -24.27 7.56 9.67
C THR A 99 -23.24 6.80 8.87
N ALA A 100 -23.60 5.67 8.28
CA ALA A 100 -22.83 5.10 7.18
C ALA A 100 -22.96 6.06 5.98
N GLN A 101 -22.03 7.00 5.85
CA GLN A 101 -22.06 8.01 4.79
C GLN A 101 -21.70 7.37 3.45
N CYS A 102 -22.74 7.04 2.69
CA CYS A 102 -22.63 6.75 1.26
C CYS A 102 -22.21 8.02 0.52
N THR A 103 -20.91 8.11 0.20
CA THR A 103 -20.38 9.21 -0.59
C THR A 103 -20.70 9.02 -2.07
N THR A 104 -21.32 10.02 -2.69
CA THR A 104 -21.75 10.00 -4.10
C THR A 104 -20.67 10.50 -5.08
N ASN A 105 -19.51 10.93 -4.57
CA ASN A 105 -18.41 11.49 -5.35
C ASN A 105 -17.07 10.87 -4.96
N GLY A 106 -16.29 10.38 -5.92
CA GLY A 106 -14.99 9.78 -5.67
C GLY A 106 -14.02 10.70 -4.92
N GLU A 107 -14.09 12.01 -5.15
CA GLU A 107 -13.29 13.02 -4.43
C GLU A 107 -13.57 13.06 -2.93
N ALA A 108 -14.85 12.94 -2.53
CA ALA A 108 -15.21 12.90 -1.12
C ALA A 108 -14.74 11.58 -0.47
N LEU A 109 -14.63 10.49 -1.24
CA LEU A 109 -14.11 9.21 -0.77
C LEU A 109 -12.59 9.26 -0.59
N ILE A 110 -11.87 9.93 -1.50
CA ILE A 110 -10.43 10.21 -1.39
C ILE A 110 -10.16 11.01 -0.09
N LYS A 111 -10.95 12.04 0.18
CA LYS A 111 -10.82 12.88 1.39
C LYS A 111 -11.14 12.11 2.67
N LEU A 112 -12.23 11.36 2.69
CA LEU A 112 -12.64 10.55 3.84
C LEU A 112 -11.57 9.53 4.24
N ARG A 113 -10.84 8.99 3.26
CA ARG A 113 -9.77 8.02 3.48
C ARG A 113 -8.39 8.66 3.68
N GLY A 114 -8.25 9.97 3.46
CA GLY A 114 -7.00 10.69 3.63
C GLY A 114 -5.95 10.38 2.55
N TYR A 115 -6.37 10.15 1.30
CA TYR A 115 -5.47 9.83 0.19
C TYR A 115 -4.81 11.05 -0.46
N GLU A 116 -5.19 12.29 -0.09
CA GLU A 116 -4.64 13.54 -0.65
C GLU A 116 -3.21 13.90 -0.19
N TYR A 117 -2.53 13.03 0.55
CA TYR A 117 -1.19 13.33 1.06
C TYR A 117 -0.09 13.30 -0.01
N ILE A 118 -0.35 12.69 -1.18
CA ILE A 118 0.64 12.53 -2.26
C ILE A 118 -0.02 12.54 -3.64
N ASN A 119 0.65 13.17 -4.61
CA ASN A 119 0.21 13.17 -6.01
C ASN A 119 0.48 11.81 -6.70
N ILE A 120 -0.26 11.53 -7.77
CA ILE A 120 -0.08 10.34 -8.63
C ILE A 120 1.40 10.18 -9.08
N GLY A 121 2.04 11.26 -9.52
CA GLY A 121 3.46 11.26 -9.90
C GLY A 121 4.42 10.99 -8.73
N GLY A 122 4.08 11.45 -7.52
CA GLY A 122 4.84 11.17 -6.31
C GLY A 122 4.83 9.68 -5.95
N CYS A 123 3.66 9.02 -6.05
CA CYS A 123 3.54 7.57 -5.85
C CYS A 123 4.44 6.78 -6.82
N ILE A 124 4.47 7.17 -8.09
CA ILE A 124 5.33 6.55 -9.10
C ILE A 124 6.81 6.72 -8.73
N GLY A 125 7.22 7.92 -8.36
CA GLY A 125 8.59 8.21 -7.96
C GLY A 125 9.04 7.38 -6.76
N VAL A 126 8.19 7.26 -5.73
CA VAL A 126 8.50 6.45 -4.53
C VAL A 126 8.64 4.97 -4.88
N LEU A 127 7.75 4.42 -5.72
CA LEU A 127 7.84 3.02 -6.16
C LEU A 127 9.13 2.75 -6.95
N LEU A 128 9.51 3.65 -7.86
CA LEU A 128 10.77 3.52 -8.61
C LEU A 128 11.99 3.60 -7.69
N SER A 129 11.98 4.51 -6.73
CA SER A 129 13.04 4.60 -5.71
C SER A 129 13.16 3.29 -4.92
N PHE A 130 12.03 2.67 -4.56
CA PHE A 130 12.00 1.40 -3.83
C PHE A 130 12.56 0.25 -4.67
N ILE A 131 12.25 0.21 -5.97
CA ILE A 131 12.80 -0.78 -6.91
C ILE A 131 14.33 -0.67 -6.97
N ILE A 132 14.85 0.55 -7.17
CA ILE A 132 16.30 0.79 -7.26
C ILE A 132 16.98 0.38 -5.95
N PHE A 133 16.38 0.74 -4.80
CA PHE A 133 16.87 0.35 -3.49
C PHE A 133 16.94 -1.18 -3.34
N CYS A 134 15.84 -1.90 -3.58
CA CYS A 134 15.83 -3.36 -3.46
C CYS A 134 16.84 -4.03 -4.40
N ARG A 135 16.99 -3.52 -5.63
CA ARG A 135 17.94 -4.05 -6.61
C ARG A 135 19.39 -3.79 -6.20
N PHE A 136 19.67 -2.61 -5.64
CA PHE A 136 20.99 -2.28 -5.11
C PHE A 136 21.37 -3.21 -3.96
N TRP A 137 20.47 -3.44 -3.00
CA TRP A 137 20.72 -4.39 -1.90
C TRP A 137 20.81 -5.83 -2.36
N ALA A 138 20.00 -6.25 -3.35
CA ALA A 138 20.13 -7.57 -3.96
C ALA A 138 21.51 -7.76 -4.60
N PHE A 139 22.02 -6.75 -5.32
CA PHE A 139 23.34 -6.79 -5.92
C PHE A 139 24.46 -6.90 -4.88
N ILE A 140 24.36 -6.14 -3.78
CA ILE A 140 25.28 -6.26 -2.65
C ILE A 140 25.20 -7.66 -2.03
N GLY A 141 23.99 -8.20 -1.85
CA GLY A 141 23.77 -9.55 -1.34
C GLY A 141 24.52 -10.58 -2.16
N VAL A 142 24.28 -10.62 -3.47
CA VAL A 142 24.98 -11.56 -4.39
C VAL A 142 26.49 -11.35 -4.41
N ARG A 143 26.97 -10.10 -4.30
CA ARG A 143 28.41 -9.79 -4.40
C ARG A 143 29.20 -10.16 -3.13
N PHE A 144 28.62 -9.94 -1.95
CA PHE A 144 29.32 -10.10 -0.67
C PHE A 144 28.96 -11.39 0.08
N LEU A 145 27.79 -11.99 -0.17
CA LEU A 145 27.51 -13.35 0.28
C LEU A 145 28.18 -14.33 -0.69
N LYS A 146 29.49 -14.49 -0.53
CA LYS A 146 30.18 -15.68 -1.02
C LYS A 146 29.70 -16.86 -0.16
N HIS A 147 28.98 -17.79 -0.78
CA HIS A 147 28.79 -19.13 -0.22
C HIS A 147 30.14 -19.82 -0.02
#